data_AF-A0A6J4NA16-F1
#
_entry.id   AF-A0A6J4NA16-F1
#
_cell.length_a   1.000
_cell.length_b   1.000
_cell.length_c   1.000
_cell.angle_alpha   90.00
_cell.angle_beta   90.00
_cell.angle_gamma   90.00
#
_symmetry.space_group_name_H-M   'P 1'
#
loop_
_entity.id
_entity.type
_entity.pdbx_description
1 polymer ?
#
loop_
_entity_poly.entity_id
_entity_poly.type
_entity_poly.pdbx_seq_one_letter_code
_entity_poly.pdbx_strand_id
1 'polypeptide(L)'
;AIKEIAARYIGNPEFSNLPRKFKTALTGHPLHDVVPEINDVAFVGVEHPEHGPGFDLWVGGGLSTNPMLAVRLGAWIPIDDVPDVWAGVTSVFRDYGYRRLRTRARLKFLVADWGPEKFRQVLETEYLKRTLIDGPAPAVPDRLGDHVGISQQKDGKFFVGFSGAAGRISGDKLVKFAEMAEAHGSRRIRTTPMQKLLVLDVPADQVDALVTAGEALGLSANPNAWRRSVMACTGIEFCKLAIVETKNRAAWVIDELERRLGQLDSPITVNLNGCPNSCARIQVADIGLKGQLVPGPDGEQVEGFQVHLGGGLGLDAGFGRKLRGHKVTAEELPGYVERLARAYLAGRETDERFAQWVARADESVLV
;
A
#
# COMPACT_ATOMS: atom_id res chain seq x y z
N ALA A 1 7.47 13.94 15.33
CA ALA A 1 6.14 13.45 14.90
C ALA A 1 5.82 11.98 15.28
N ILE A 2 6.20 10.93 14.52
CA ILE A 2 5.72 9.54 14.80
C ILE A 2 6.04 9.05 16.22
N LYS A 3 7.28 9.26 16.68
CA LYS A 3 7.69 8.89 18.05
C LYS A 3 6.89 9.64 19.12
N GLU A 4 6.57 10.91 18.87
CA GLU A 4 5.76 11.73 19.77
C GLU A 4 4.31 11.24 19.84
N ILE A 5 3.69 10.92 18.69
CA ILE A 5 2.35 10.32 18.66
C ILE A 5 2.33 9.02 19.47
N ALA A 6 3.34 8.17 19.26
CA ALA A 6 3.48 6.92 19.99
C ALA A 6 3.61 7.15 21.50
N ALA A 7 4.50 8.04 21.92
CA ALA A 7 4.77 8.32 23.33
C ALA A 7 3.58 8.96 24.06
N ARG A 8 2.83 9.85 23.40
CA ARG A 8 1.74 10.61 24.03
C ARG A 8 0.42 9.84 24.07
N TYR A 9 0.12 9.06 23.03
CA TYR A 9 -1.26 8.62 22.78
C TYR A 9 -1.43 7.10 22.63
N ILE A 10 -0.39 6.35 22.29
CA ILE A 10 -0.53 4.90 22.14
C ILE A 10 -0.54 4.24 23.52
N GLY A 11 -1.60 3.48 23.80
CA GLY A 11 -1.87 2.93 25.14
C GLY A 11 -2.67 3.87 26.05
N ASN A 12 -2.93 5.11 25.61
CA ASN A 12 -3.77 6.05 26.34
C ASN A 12 -5.26 5.66 26.20
N PRO A 13 -6.01 5.52 27.32
CA PRO A 13 -7.44 5.23 27.29
C PRO A 13 -8.28 6.19 26.43
N GLU A 14 -7.85 7.45 26.29
CA GLU A 14 -8.54 8.48 25.51
C GLU A 14 -8.85 8.06 24.07
N PHE A 15 -7.92 7.33 23.43
CA PHE A 15 -8.04 6.86 22.05
C PHE A 15 -8.19 5.34 21.95
N SER A 16 -8.57 4.68 23.04
CA SER A 16 -8.78 3.23 23.08
C SER A 16 -10.16 2.78 22.58
N ASN A 17 -11.16 3.68 22.61
CA ASN A 17 -12.54 3.41 22.20
C ASN A 17 -12.97 4.26 21.00
N LEU A 18 -12.37 4.00 19.84
CA LEU A 18 -12.77 4.62 18.58
C LEU A 18 -13.94 3.85 17.91
N PRO A 19 -14.75 4.50 17.05
CA PRO A 19 -15.85 3.81 16.35
C PRO A 19 -15.40 2.59 15.56
N ARG A 20 -14.20 2.63 14.98
CA ARG A 20 -13.57 1.52 14.25
C ARG A 20 -12.05 1.73 14.18
N LYS A 21 -11.34 0.85 13.47
CA LYS A 21 -9.88 0.99 13.24
C LYS A 21 -9.54 2.36 12.63
N PHE A 22 -8.41 2.90 13.06
CA PHE A 22 -7.87 4.18 12.62
C PHE A 22 -6.44 3.96 12.12
N LYS A 23 -6.18 4.32 10.87
CA LYS A 23 -4.90 4.15 10.18
C LYS A 23 -4.25 5.50 9.95
N THR A 24 -2.98 5.59 10.32
CA THR A 24 -2.17 6.80 10.17
C THR A 24 -1.00 6.54 9.25
N ALA A 25 -0.74 7.47 8.33
CA ALA A 25 0.46 7.51 7.53
C ALA A 25 1.19 8.85 7.73
N LEU A 26 2.51 8.82 7.73
CA LEU A 26 3.34 10.02 7.75
C LEU A 26 4.58 9.76 6.92
N THR A 27 4.83 10.61 5.93
CA THR A 27 6.02 10.51 5.09
C THR A 27 6.52 11.89 4.70
N GLY A 28 7.85 12.03 4.64
CA GLY A 28 8.52 13.14 3.98
C GLY A 28 9.13 12.74 2.63
N HIS A 29 8.84 11.52 2.14
CA HIS A 29 9.40 11.00 0.92
C HIS A 29 8.54 11.39 -0.30
N PRO A 30 9.12 11.90 -1.39
CA PRO A 30 8.35 12.37 -2.55
C PRO A 30 7.58 11.26 -3.27
N LEU A 31 8.00 10.00 -3.14
CA LEU A 31 7.32 8.83 -3.75
C LEU A 31 6.09 8.33 -2.98
N HIS A 32 5.63 9.05 -1.94
CA HIS A 32 4.49 8.66 -1.12
C HIS A 32 4.54 7.19 -0.66
N ASP A 33 5.70 6.77 -0.15
CA ASP A 33 6.06 5.39 0.23
C ASP A 33 5.22 4.76 1.36
N VAL A 34 4.23 5.50 1.88
CA VAL A 34 3.29 5.09 2.92
C VAL A 34 1.84 5.07 2.46
N VAL A 35 1.60 5.21 1.14
CA VAL A 35 0.26 5.17 0.50
C VAL A 35 -0.77 6.05 1.23
N PRO A 36 -0.50 7.37 1.39
CA PRO A 36 -1.31 8.30 2.18
C PRO A 36 -2.78 8.36 1.73
N GLU A 37 -3.06 8.13 0.46
CA GLU A 37 -4.38 8.17 -0.18
C GLU A 37 -5.41 7.23 0.46
N ILE A 38 -4.98 6.19 1.17
CA ILE A 38 -5.87 5.13 1.70
C ILE A 38 -5.83 4.98 3.23
N ASN A 39 -5.29 5.97 3.93
CA ASN A 39 -5.24 6.04 5.39
C ASN A 39 -6.34 6.95 5.95
N ASP A 40 -6.77 6.71 7.20
CA ASP A 40 -7.81 7.53 7.83
C ASP A 40 -7.29 8.96 8.05
N VAL A 41 -6.01 9.10 8.38
CA VAL A 41 -5.27 10.37 8.40
C VAL A 41 -3.87 10.17 7.80
N ALA A 42 -3.42 11.13 7.00
CA ALA A 42 -2.05 11.16 6.50
C ALA A 42 -1.43 12.56 6.57
N PHE A 43 -0.12 12.59 6.81
CA PHE A 43 0.73 13.78 6.79
C PHE A 43 1.78 13.59 5.71
N VAL A 44 1.68 14.36 4.63
CA VAL A 44 2.51 14.19 3.42
C VAL A 44 3.45 15.37 3.26
N GLY A 45 4.75 15.11 3.19
CA GLY A 45 5.77 16.15 3.12
C GLY A 45 5.59 17.09 1.95
N VAL A 46 5.61 18.40 2.21
CA VAL A 46 5.52 19.46 1.21
C VAL A 46 6.30 20.69 1.68
N GLU A 47 6.85 21.46 0.73
CA GLU A 47 7.42 22.77 1.03
C GLU A 47 6.36 23.87 0.89
N HIS A 48 6.13 24.60 1.98
CA HIS A 48 5.30 25.79 1.96
C HIS A 48 6.12 27.00 1.47
N PRO A 49 5.60 27.84 0.56
CA PRO A 49 6.34 29.00 0.02
C PRO A 49 6.86 29.97 1.09
N GLU A 50 6.12 30.13 2.19
CA GLU A 50 6.46 31.07 3.27
C GLU A 50 7.00 30.40 4.53
N HIS A 51 6.74 29.10 4.74
CA HIS A 51 7.01 28.42 6.02
C HIS A 51 7.98 27.25 5.89
N GLY A 52 8.46 26.96 4.67
CA GLY A 52 9.44 25.91 4.41
C GLY A 52 8.86 24.49 4.58
N PRO A 53 9.71 23.50 4.89
CA PRO A 53 9.31 22.09 4.96
C PRO A 53 8.27 21.81 6.06
N GLY A 54 7.18 21.15 5.70
CA GLY A 54 6.17 20.64 6.63
C GLY A 54 5.30 19.57 5.98
N PHE A 55 4.05 19.44 6.43
CA PHE A 55 3.16 18.36 5.99
C PHE A 55 1.79 18.87 5.57
N ASP A 56 1.33 18.42 4.41
CA ASP A 56 -0.04 18.57 3.97
C ASP A 56 -0.93 17.51 4.66
N LEU A 57 -2.10 17.93 5.18
CA LEU A 57 -3.02 17.09 5.97
C LEU A 57 -4.13 16.48 5.13
N TRP A 58 -4.19 15.15 5.12
CA TRP A 58 -5.14 14.35 4.36
C TRP A 58 -6.00 13.50 5.31
N VAL A 59 -7.29 13.35 5.02
CA VAL A 59 -8.22 12.58 5.86
C VAL A 59 -9.23 11.75 5.06
N GLY A 60 -9.72 10.66 5.65
CA GLY A 60 -10.88 9.95 5.13
C GLY A 60 -10.60 8.87 4.09
N GLY A 61 -9.38 8.33 4.01
CA GLY A 61 -9.05 7.23 3.09
C GLY A 61 -9.45 5.84 3.57
N GLY A 62 -9.74 4.95 2.63
CA GLY A 62 -9.76 3.51 2.89
C GLY A 62 -10.51 2.66 1.87
N LEU A 63 -9.98 1.46 1.64
CA LEU A 63 -10.43 0.52 0.60
C LEU A 63 -11.66 -0.31 1.03
N SER A 64 -11.49 -1.54 1.54
CA SER A 64 -12.61 -2.44 1.91
C SER A 64 -13.69 -2.52 0.82
N THR A 65 -14.97 -2.75 1.15
CA THR A 65 -16.04 -2.95 0.16
C THR A 65 -16.48 -1.67 -0.56
N ASN A 66 -16.32 -0.51 0.08
CA ASN A 66 -16.67 0.81 -0.46
C ASN A 66 -15.42 1.69 -0.47
N PRO A 67 -14.55 1.61 -1.50
CA PRO A 67 -13.27 2.31 -1.51
C PRO A 67 -13.45 3.83 -1.65
N MET A 68 -12.68 4.59 -0.87
CA MET A 68 -12.64 6.05 -0.90
C MET A 68 -11.18 6.50 -0.75
N LEU A 69 -10.77 7.49 -1.55
CA LEU A 69 -9.47 8.15 -1.39
C LEU A 69 -9.58 9.21 -0.29
N ALA A 70 -8.50 9.40 0.46
CA ALA A 70 -8.37 10.49 1.39
C ALA A 70 -8.42 11.82 0.62
N VAL A 71 -9.01 12.83 1.24
CA VAL A 71 -9.09 14.18 0.70
C VAL A 71 -8.15 15.10 1.47
N ARG A 72 -7.58 16.07 0.77
CA ARG A 72 -6.78 17.14 1.40
C ARG A 72 -7.69 18.06 2.19
N LEU A 73 -7.22 18.52 3.36
CA LEU A 73 -7.86 19.62 4.10
C LEU A 73 -7.34 21.01 3.66
N GLY A 74 -6.35 21.04 2.76
CA GLY A 74 -5.72 22.28 2.32
C GLY A 74 -4.91 22.96 3.42
N ALA A 75 -4.40 22.19 4.38
CA ALA A 75 -3.71 22.69 5.57
C ALA A 75 -2.26 22.20 5.61
N TRP A 76 -1.34 23.12 5.87
CA TRP A 76 0.07 22.85 6.11
C TRP A 76 0.36 22.79 7.62
N ILE A 77 1.08 21.74 8.03
CA ILE A 77 1.35 21.42 9.43
C ILE A 77 2.87 21.36 9.65
N PRO A 78 3.46 22.18 10.53
CA PRO A 78 4.85 22.05 10.91
C PRO A 78 5.06 20.74 11.69
N ILE A 79 6.27 20.15 11.62
CA ILE A 79 6.54 18.82 12.19
C ILE A 79 6.22 18.68 13.68
N ASP A 80 6.37 19.76 14.44
CA ASP A 80 6.16 19.82 15.88
C ASP A 80 4.66 19.82 16.24
N ASP A 81 3.81 20.33 15.35
CA ASP A 81 2.35 20.38 15.53
C ASP A 81 1.67 19.07 15.12
N VAL A 82 2.34 18.22 14.34
CA VAL A 82 1.77 16.97 13.81
C VAL A 82 1.11 16.10 14.90
N PRO A 83 1.71 15.87 16.09
CA PRO A 83 1.08 15.07 17.14
C PRO A 83 -0.25 15.65 17.64
N ASP A 84 -0.32 16.97 17.81
CA ASP A 84 -1.52 17.64 18.34
C ASP A 84 -2.63 17.65 17.30
N VAL A 85 -2.28 17.87 16.03
CA VAL A 85 -3.21 17.79 14.91
C VAL A 85 -3.72 16.36 14.72
N TRP A 86 -2.84 15.36 14.85
CA TRP A 86 -3.23 13.94 14.82
C TRP A 86 -4.23 13.61 15.94
N ALA A 87 -4.01 14.12 17.15
CA ALA A 87 -4.91 13.92 18.28
C ALA A 87 -6.27 14.61 18.06
N GLY A 88 -6.26 15.81 17.45
CA GLY A 88 -7.48 16.51 17.04
C GLY A 88 -8.31 15.70 16.05
N VAL A 89 -7.69 15.21 14.95
CA VAL A 89 -8.39 14.37 13.95
C VAL A 89 -8.92 13.07 14.59
N THR A 90 -8.13 12.45 15.46
CA THR A 90 -8.53 11.23 16.17
C THR A 90 -9.70 11.49 17.13
N SER A 91 -9.72 12.65 17.79
CA SER A 91 -10.83 13.09 18.66
C SER A 91 -12.11 13.36 17.86
N VAL A 92 -12.02 14.03 16.71
CA VAL A 92 -13.18 14.19 15.80
C VAL A 92 -13.76 12.82 15.45
N PHE A 93 -12.89 11.85 15.11
CA PHE A 93 -13.37 10.49 14.83
C PHE A 93 -13.98 9.81 16.06
N ARG A 94 -13.40 9.97 17.25
CA ARG A 94 -13.91 9.41 18.50
C ARG A 94 -15.34 9.87 18.80
N ASP A 95 -15.58 11.18 18.66
CA ASP A 95 -16.79 11.85 19.13
C ASP A 95 -17.90 11.87 18.06
N TYR A 96 -17.52 12.10 16.80
CA TYR A 96 -18.48 12.26 15.69
C TYR A 96 -18.55 11.05 14.75
N GLY A 97 -17.61 10.11 14.84
CA GLY A 97 -17.62 8.93 13.97
C GLY A 97 -18.78 7.99 14.26
N TYR A 98 -19.37 7.44 13.21
CA TYR A 98 -20.59 6.63 13.33
C TYR A 98 -20.37 5.31 14.07
N ARG A 99 -21.22 5.04 15.07
CA ARG A 99 -21.15 3.81 15.90
C ARG A 99 -22.31 2.84 15.68
N ARG A 100 -23.29 3.18 14.82
CA ARG A 100 -24.50 2.36 14.59
C ARG A 100 -24.26 1.12 13.74
N LEU A 101 -23.71 1.29 12.53
CA LEU A 101 -23.48 0.19 11.59
C LEU A 101 -21.98 -0.07 11.44
N ARG A 102 -21.53 -1.29 11.78
CA ARG A 102 -20.10 -1.67 11.70
C ARG A 102 -19.51 -1.49 10.29
N THR A 103 -20.31 -1.69 9.25
CA THR A 103 -19.93 -1.49 7.84
C THR A 103 -19.84 -0.03 7.42
N ARG A 104 -20.42 0.90 8.20
CA ARG A 104 -20.42 2.35 7.98
C ARG A 104 -19.77 3.13 9.14
N ALA A 105 -18.82 2.52 9.86
CA ALA A 105 -18.22 3.09 11.08
C ALA A 105 -16.78 3.63 10.92
N ARG A 106 -16.23 3.66 9.69
CA ARG A 106 -14.88 4.19 9.42
C ARG A 106 -14.93 5.70 9.16
N LEU A 107 -13.83 6.41 9.46
CA LEU A 107 -13.73 7.87 9.30
C LEU A 107 -14.10 8.33 7.88
N LYS A 108 -13.73 7.57 6.85
CA LYS A 108 -14.10 7.88 5.46
C LYS A 108 -15.58 8.18 5.21
N PHE A 109 -16.50 7.56 5.96
CA PHE A 109 -17.93 7.83 5.81
C PHE A 109 -18.33 9.17 6.42
N LEU A 110 -17.75 9.51 7.58
CA LEU A 110 -17.96 10.82 8.19
C LEU A 110 -17.42 11.92 7.29
N VAL A 111 -16.20 11.75 6.74
CA VAL A 111 -15.59 12.70 5.81
C VAL A 111 -16.40 12.82 4.53
N ALA A 112 -16.90 11.71 3.97
CA ALA A 112 -17.77 11.74 2.79
C ALA A 112 -19.10 12.48 3.04
N ASP A 113 -19.69 12.34 4.23
CA ASP A 113 -20.96 12.99 4.58
C ASP A 113 -20.76 14.46 4.99
N TRP A 114 -19.61 14.83 5.56
CA TRP A 114 -19.32 16.21 6.00
C TRP A 114 -18.64 17.09 4.95
N GLY A 115 -17.80 16.51 4.10
CA GLY A 115 -16.86 17.26 3.28
C GLY A 115 -15.63 17.76 4.06
N PRO A 116 -14.53 18.09 3.36
CA PRO A 116 -13.29 18.54 3.98
C PRO A 116 -13.42 19.89 4.69
N GLU A 117 -14.26 20.81 4.20
CA GLU A 117 -14.44 22.15 4.77
C GLU A 117 -15.05 22.08 6.16
N LYS A 118 -16.17 21.36 6.31
CA LYS A 118 -16.82 21.16 7.61
C LYS A 118 -15.93 20.38 8.56
N PHE A 119 -15.22 19.35 8.06
CA PHE A 119 -14.30 18.59 8.89
C PHE A 119 -13.18 19.48 9.45
N ARG A 120 -12.57 20.32 8.60
CA ARG A 120 -11.55 21.30 9.02
C ARG A 120 -12.10 22.30 10.02
N GLN A 121 -13.30 22.85 9.78
CA GLN A 121 -13.94 23.79 10.70
C GLN A 121 -14.09 23.18 12.10
N VAL A 122 -14.62 21.95 12.21
CA VAL A 122 -14.82 21.28 13.50
C VAL A 122 -13.46 20.99 14.16
N LEU A 123 -12.48 20.51 13.40
CA LEU A 123 -11.13 20.28 13.90
C LEU A 123 -10.52 21.57 14.51
N GLU A 124 -10.59 22.69 13.81
CA GLU A 124 -10.02 23.98 14.23
C GLU A 124 -10.76 24.58 15.44
N THR A 125 -12.09 24.59 15.41
CA THR A 125 -12.92 25.29 16.40
C THR A 125 -13.20 24.48 17.67
N GLU A 126 -13.41 23.17 17.55
CA GLU A 126 -13.80 22.33 18.68
C GLU A 126 -12.60 21.68 19.37
N TYR A 127 -11.54 21.37 18.62
CA TYR A 127 -10.40 20.61 19.13
C TYR A 127 -9.11 21.44 19.23
N LEU A 128 -8.63 22.00 18.12
CA LEU A 128 -7.35 22.72 18.09
C LEU A 128 -7.42 24.12 18.71
N LYS A 129 -8.61 24.73 18.74
CA LYS A 129 -8.86 26.10 19.22
C LYS A 129 -8.03 27.16 18.48
N ARG A 130 -7.71 26.89 17.21
CA ARG A 130 -6.96 27.77 16.30
C ARG A 130 -7.19 27.36 14.86
N THR A 131 -6.98 28.30 13.94
CA THR A 131 -6.95 28.01 12.51
C THR A 131 -5.66 27.29 12.13
N LEU A 132 -5.75 26.37 11.18
CA LEU A 132 -4.58 25.78 10.53
C LEU A 132 -4.10 26.72 9.43
N ILE A 133 -2.79 26.68 9.16
CA ILE A 133 -2.17 27.42 8.07
C ILE A 133 -2.58 26.75 6.76
N ASP A 134 -2.93 27.53 5.74
CA ASP A 134 -3.23 26.98 4.42
C ASP A 134 -1.99 26.39 3.76
N GLY A 135 -2.16 25.37 2.91
CA GLY A 135 -1.03 24.60 2.38
C GLY A 135 -1.18 24.14 0.93
N PRO A 136 -0.11 24.15 0.14
CA PRO A 136 -0.11 23.58 -1.20
C PRO A 136 -0.20 22.05 -1.16
N ALA A 137 -0.61 21.45 -2.28
CA ALA A 137 -0.53 20.00 -2.45
C ALA A 137 0.93 19.57 -2.63
N PRO A 138 1.33 18.38 -2.16
CA PRO A 138 2.60 17.78 -2.54
C PRO A 138 2.60 17.42 -4.03
N ALA A 139 3.79 17.27 -4.60
CA ALA A 139 3.94 16.74 -5.95
C ALA A 139 3.39 15.30 -6.02
N VAL A 140 2.73 14.97 -7.13
CA VAL A 140 2.19 13.63 -7.34
C VAL A 140 3.32 12.71 -7.83
N PRO A 141 3.57 11.57 -7.17
CA PRO A 141 4.63 10.65 -7.58
C PRO A 141 4.27 9.91 -8.87
N ASP A 142 5.29 9.74 -9.72
CA ASP A 142 5.21 9.01 -11.00
C ASP A 142 5.33 7.48 -10.84
N ARG A 143 5.81 7.03 -9.68
CA ARG A 143 5.96 5.61 -9.32
C ARG A 143 5.76 5.39 -7.82
N LEU A 144 5.49 4.14 -7.45
CA LEU A 144 5.38 3.74 -6.06
C LEU A 144 6.76 3.62 -5.39
N GLY A 145 6.92 4.24 -4.21
CA GLY A 145 8.15 4.16 -3.41
C GLY A 145 8.29 2.85 -2.62
N ASP A 146 8.58 1.72 -3.27
CA ASP A 146 8.75 0.41 -2.59
C ASP A 146 10.10 0.17 -1.91
N HIS A 147 11.09 1.01 -2.24
CA HIS A 147 12.45 1.01 -1.72
C HIS A 147 13.24 -0.29 -1.96
N VAL A 148 12.84 -1.12 -2.93
CA VAL A 148 13.62 -2.31 -3.34
C VAL A 148 14.82 -1.88 -4.18
N GLY A 149 15.97 -2.51 -3.91
CA GLY A 149 17.24 -2.20 -4.57
C GLY A 149 18.22 -1.46 -3.66
N ILE A 150 19.32 -1.03 -4.27
CA ILE A 150 20.40 -0.29 -3.61
C ILE A 150 20.14 1.20 -3.83
N SER A 151 20.30 2.02 -2.79
CA SER A 151 20.16 3.47 -2.89
C SER A 151 21.02 4.18 -1.87
N GLN A 152 21.62 5.30 -2.28
CA GLN A 152 22.46 6.10 -1.41
C GLN A 152 21.61 6.95 -0.44
N GLN A 153 22.05 7.03 0.80
CA GLN A 153 21.49 7.86 1.85
C GLN A 153 22.17 9.24 1.87
N LYS A 154 21.54 10.21 2.56
CA LYS A 154 22.05 11.58 2.67
C LYS A 154 23.42 11.70 3.36
N ASP A 155 23.80 10.72 4.18
CA ASP A 155 25.08 10.65 4.87
C ASP A 155 26.18 9.93 4.07
N GLY A 156 25.89 9.59 2.80
CA GLY A 156 26.82 8.92 1.89
C GLY A 156 26.84 7.39 2.01
N LYS A 157 26.19 6.81 3.04
CA LYS A 157 26.00 5.36 3.17
C LYS A 157 24.90 4.87 2.23
N PHE A 158 24.61 3.57 2.26
CA PHE A 158 23.59 2.95 1.42
C PHE A 158 22.50 2.31 2.26
N PHE A 159 21.29 2.28 1.72
CA PHE A 159 20.30 1.29 2.11
C PHE A 159 20.11 0.25 1.01
N VAL A 160 19.81 -0.98 1.42
CA VAL A 160 19.49 -2.10 0.53
C VAL A 160 18.11 -2.62 0.89
N GLY A 161 17.19 -2.58 -0.06
CA GLY A 161 15.84 -3.11 0.08
C GLY A 161 15.67 -4.45 -0.61
N PHE A 162 15.09 -5.39 0.13
CA PHE A 162 14.94 -6.78 -0.25
C PHE A 162 13.47 -7.17 -0.43
N SER A 163 13.18 -7.93 -1.49
CA SER A 163 11.88 -8.55 -1.74
C SER A 163 11.95 -10.07 -1.57
N GLY A 164 10.96 -10.60 -0.86
CA GLY A 164 10.64 -12.03 -0.85
C GLY A 164 9.27 -12.27 -1.48
N ALA A 165 8.77 -13.51 -1.43
CA ALA A 165 7.43 -13.84 -1.95
C ALA A 165 6.34 -13.27 -1.03
N ALA A 166 5.71 -12.16 -1.46
CA ALA A 166 4.58 -11.51 -0.78
C ALA A 166 4.79 -11.30 0.74
N GLY A 167 6.01 -10.94 1.16
CA GLY A 167 6.36 -10.69 2.56
C GLY A 167 6.30 -11.90 3.51
N ARG A 168 6.30 -13.13 2.99
CA ARG A 168 6.40 -14.35 3.80
C ARG A 168 7.85 -14.53 4.28
N ILE A 169 8.05 -14.64 5.59
CA ILE A 169 9.33 -14.95 6.22
C ILE A 169 9.11 -15.71 7.53
N SER A 170 10.03 -16.60 7.92
CA SER A 170 10.00 -17.34 9.18
C SER A 170 10.79 -16.63 10.28
N GLY A 171 10.59 -17.04 11.53
CA GLY A 171 11.37 -16.54 12.67
C GLY A 171 12.88 -16.75 12.48
N ASP A 172 13.30 -17.96 12.12
CA ASP A 172 14.72 -18.28 11.90
C ASP A 172 15.35 -17.42 10.80
N LYS A 173 14.62 -17.16 9.70
CA LYS A 173 15.10 -16.28 8.63
C LYS A 173 15.18 -14.82 9.07
N LEU A 174 14.27 -14.35 9.93
CA LEU A 174 14.34 -13.00 10.49
C LEU A 174 15.54 -12.81 11.42
N VAL A 175 15.87 -13.81 12.24
CA VAL A 175 17.09 -13.80 13.06
C VAL A 175 18.33 -13.73 12.16
N LYS A 176 18.42 -14.60 11.15
CA LYS A 176 19.52 -14.57 10.17
C LYS A 176 19.60 -13.25 9.40
N PHE A 177 18.47 -12.63 9.08
CA PHE A 177 18.44 -11.32 8.43
C PHE A 177 19.01 -10.22 9.34
N ALA A 178 18.74 -10.28 10.65
CA ALA A 178 19.33 -9.36 11.62
C ALA A 178 20.84 -9.58 11.77
N GLU A 179 21.29 -10.84 11.92
CA GLU A 179 22.71 -11.20 11.97
C GLU A 179 23.46 -10.77 10.69
N MET A 180 22.82 -10.96 9.53
CA MET A 180 23.32 -10.50 8.24
C MET A 180 23.49 -8.97 8.23
N ALA A 181 22.50 -8.21 8.69
CA ALA A 181 22.62 -6.75 8.77
C ALA A 181 23.79 -6.32 9.67
N GLU A 182 23.96 -6.95 10.83
CA GLU A 182 25.05 -6.64 11.77
C GLU A 182 26.42 -6.98 11.20
N ALA A 183 26.55 -8.14 10.55
CA ALA A 183 27.79 -8.57 9.88
C ALA A 183 28.22 -7.59 8.77
N HIS A 184 27.27 -6.83 8.21
CA HIS A 184 27.52 -5.82 7.19
C HIS A 184 27.48 -4.38 7.73
N GLY A 185 27.68 -4.21 9.04
CA GLY A 185 27.89 -2.90 9.66
C GLY A 185 26.61 -2.12 9.96
N SER A 186 25.44 -2.76 9.92
CA SER A 186 24.15 -2.11 10.19
C SER A 186 23.41 -2.71 11.38
N ARG A 187 22.79 -1.85 12.18
CA ARG A 187 21.79 -2.23 13.21
C ARG A 187 20.41 -1.65 12.93
N ARG A 188 20.18 -1.17 11.71
CA ARG A 188 18.96 -0.44 11.35
C ARG A 188 18.24 -1.15 10.23
N ILE A 189 17.23 -1.92 10.61
CA ILE A 189 16.30 -2.56 9.68
C ILE A 189 14.94 -1.85 9.66
N ARG A 190 14.21 -1.95 8.55
CA ARG A 190 12.83 -1.45 8.42
C ARG A 190 11.98 -2.43 7.63
N THR A 191 10.69 -2.47 7.92
CA THR A 191 9.69 -3.04 7.01
C THR A 191 9.16 -1.95 6.10
N THR A 192 8.63 -2.33 4.94
CA THR A 192 7.94 -1.39 4.04
C THR A 192 6.43 -1.64 4.05
N PRO A 193 5.60 -0.61 3.78
CA PRO A 193 4.17 -0.79 3.58
C PRO A 193 3.82 -1.73 2.41
N MET A 194 4.79 -2.09 1.57
CA MET A 194 4.65 -2.96 0.40
C MET A 194 5.06 -4.41 0.71
N GLN A 195 5.28 -4.77 1.97
CA GLN A 195 5.67 -6.12 2.44
C GLN A 195 7.13 -6.50 2.16
N LYS A 196 8.05 -5.52 2.18
CA LYS A 196 9.49 -5.71 1.95
C LYS A 196 10.31 -5.42 3.21
N LEU A 197 11.59 -5.71 3.19
CA LEU A 197 12.55 -5.46 4.27
C LEU A 197 13.69 -4.57 3.77
N LEU A 198 14.18 -3.67 4.61
CA LEU A 198 15.32 -2.79 4.32
C LEU A 198 16.42 -2.99 5.36
N VAL A 199 17.67 -2.91 4.92
CA VAL A 199 18.85 -2.68 5.77
C VAL A 199 19.37 -1.29 5.44
N LEU A 200 19.47 -0.41 6.44
CA LEU A 200 19.94 0.98 6.28
C LEU A 200 21.41 1.09 6.70
N ASP A 201 22.07 2.21 6.41
CA ASP A 201 23.38 2.59 6.95
C ASP A 201 24.51 1.61 6.60
N VAL A 202 24.42 0.98 5.44
CA VAL A 202 25.39 0.01 4.93
C VAL A 202 26.60 0.76 4.35
N PRO A 203 27.83 0.47 4.80
CA PRO A 203 29.05 0.98 4.17
C PRO A 203 29.13 0.57 2.70
N ALA A 204 29.68 1.44 1.84
CA ALA A 204 29.72 1.23 0.39
C ALA A 204 30.41 -0.08 -0.01
N ASP A 205 31.50 -0.43 0.68
CA ASP A 205 32.30 -1.64 0.49
C ASP A 205 31.60 -2.93 0.98
N GLN A 206 30.53 -2.81 1.77
CA GLN A 206 29.75 -3.93 2.27
C GLN A 206 28.48 -4.22 1.46
N VAL A 207 28.11 -3.36 0.49
CA VAL A 207 26.84 -3.46 -0.24
C VAL A 207 26.73 -4.78 -1.02
N ASP A 208 27.74 -5.13 -1.82
CA ASP A 208 27.68 -6.33 -2.68
C ASP A 208 27.67 -7.63 -1.86
N ALA A 209 28.43 -7.66 -0.76
CA ALA A 209 28.44 -8.77 0.17
C ALA A 209 27.07 -8.94 0.86
N LEU A 210 26.44 -7.83 1.26
CA LEU A 210 25.11 -7.84 1.86
C LEU A 210 24.03 -8.32 0.87
N VAL A 211 24.11 -7.87 -0.39
CA VAL A 211 23.20 -8.33 -1.45
C VAL A 211 23.33 -9.85 -1.64
N THR A 212 24.56 -10.35 -1.75
CA THR A 212 24.84 -11.79 -1.90
C THR A 212 24.29 -12.60 -0.72
N ALA A 213 24.49 -12.11 0.51
CA ALA A 213 23.96 -12.75 1.71
C ALA A 213 22.43 -12.75 1.76
N GLY A 214 21.79 -11.68 1.28
CA GLY A 214 20.33 -11.60 1.15
C GLY A 214 19.78 -12.66 0.19
N GLU A 215 20.41 -12.84 -0.97
CA GLU A 215 20.00 -13.86 -1.95
C GLU A 215 20.06 -15.27 -1.34
N ALA A 216 21.08 -15.57 -0.53
CA ALA A 216 21.18 -16.86 0.18
C ALA A 216 20.04 -17.10 1.19
N LEU A 217 19.36 -16.05 1.67
CA LEU A 217 18.16 -16.15 2.52
C LEU A 217 16.85 -16.26 1.71
N GLY A 218 16.92 -16.14 0.39
CA GLY A 218 15.76 -16.04 -0.50
C GLY A 218 15.12 -14.66 -0.48
N LEU A 219 15.93 -13.61 -0.25
CA LEU A 219 15.52 -12.21 -0.20
C LEU A 219 16.36 -11.45 -1.21
N SER A 220 15.74 -11.02 -2.31
CA SER A 220 16.48 -10.44 -3.43
C SER A 220 16.46 -8.91 -3.41
N ALA A 221 17.62 -8.29 -3.62
CA ALA A 221 17.73 -6.84 -3.82
C ALA A 221 17.50 -6.43 -5.30
N ASN A 222 17.60 -7.39 -6.23
CA ASN A 222 17.29 -7.19 -7.64
C ASN A 222 16.27 -8.24 -8.13
N PRO A 223 15.08 -8.30 -7.51
CA PRO A 223 14.09 -9.32 -7.85
C PRO A 223 13.50 -9.08 -9.24
N ASN A 224 12.98 -10.14 -9.85
CA ASN A 224 12.11 -10.01 -11.00
C ASN A 224 10.91 -9.08 -10.69
N ALA A 225 10.41 -8.38 -11.70
CA ALA A 225 9.26 -7.48 -11.60
C ALA A 225 8.04 -8.10 -10.90
N TRP A 226 7.76 -9.39 -11.12
CA TRP A 226 6.66 -10.11 -10.49
C TRP A 226 6.88 -10.29 -8.98
N ARG A 227 8.05 -10.77 -8.56
CA ARG A 227 8.42 -10.92 -7.14
C ARG A 227 8.51 -9.58 -6.40
N ARG A 228 8.79 -8.49 -7.12
CA ARG A 228 8.74 -7.12 -6.60
C ARG A 228 7.30 -6.64 -6.40
N SER A 229 6.43 -6.89 -7.37
CA SER A 229 5.14 -6.19 -7.52
C SER A 229 3.93 -6.99 -7.01
N VAL A 230 4.07 -8.28 -6.76
CA VAL A 230 3.00 -9.12 -6.20
C VAL A 230 2.89 -8.91 -4.68
N MET A 231 1.69 -8.62 -4.20
CA MET A 231 1.35 -8.63 -2.77
C MET A 231 0.19 -9.58 -2.49
N ALA A 232 0.17 -10.11 -1.27
CA ALA A 232 -0.90 -10.97 -0.83
C ALA A 232 -1.27 -10.74 0.63
N CYS A 233 -2.55 -10.87 0.95
CA CYS A 233 -3.02 -10.89 2.34
C CYS A 233 -2.70 -12.24 2.99
N THR A 234 -3.15 -12.47 4.23
CA THR A 234 -2.94 -13.75 4.92
C THR A 234 -3.65 -14.93 4.25
N GLY A 235 -4.88 -14.73 3.74
CA GLY A 235 -5.66 -15.80 3.12
C GLY A 235 -6.21 -16.84 4.10
N ILE A 236 -6.85 -17.88 3.57
CA ILE A 236 -7.58 -18.90 4.36
C ILE A 236 -6.66 -19.76 5.25
N GLU A 237 -5.35 -19.77 5.00
CA GLU A 237 -4.35 -20.46 5.82
C GLU A 237 -4.48 -20.09 7.31
N PHE A 238 -4.74 -18.81 7.63
CA PHE A 238 -4.93 -18.37 9.02
C PHE A 238 -6.08 -17.37 9.23
N CYS A 239 -6.59 -16.72 8.18
CA CYS A 239 -7.59 -15.67 8.33
C CYS A 239 -9.01 -16.24 8.35
N LYS A 240 -9.71 -16.10 9.48
CA LYS A 240 -11.13 -16.50 9.66
C LYS A 240 -12.13 -15.80 8.73
N LEU A 241 -11.73 -14.74 8.02
CA LEU A 241 -12.59 -14.01 7.09
C LEU A 241 -12.28 -14.32 5.62
N ALA A 242 -11.18 -15.02 5.35
CA ALA A 242 -10.79 -15.36 4.00
C ALA A 242 -11.65 -16.49 3.46
N ILE A 243 -11.92 -16.42 2.16
CA ILE A 243 -12.69 -17.39 1.40
C ILE A 243 -11.76 -18.28 0.58
N VAL A 244 -10.55 -17.79 0.25
CA VAL A 244 -9.56 -18.49 -0.58
C VAL A 244 -8.15 -18.34 -0.02
N GLU A 245 -7.24 -19.21 -0.43
CA GLU A 245 -5.81 -19.12 -0.12
C GLU A 245 -5.15 -17.94 -0.88
N THR A 246 -4.12 -17.31 -0.29
CA THR A 246 -3.41 -16.21 -0.98
C THR A 246 -1.90 -16.22 -0.89
N LYS A 247 -1.27 -16.62 0.24
CA LYS A 247 0.18 -16.47 0.40
C LYS A 247 0.95 -17.54 -0.37
N ASN A 248 0.53 -18.79 -0.27
CA ASN A 248 1.18 -19.90 -0.99
C ASN A 248 0.86 -19.78 -2.48
N ARG A 249 -0.36 -19.37 -2.82
CA ARG A 249 -0.82 -19.02 -4.18
C ARG A 249 0.02 -17.90 -4.77
N ALA A 250 0.31 -16.84 -4.02
CA ALA A 250 1.15 -15.75 -4.52
C ALA A 250 2.58 -16.21 -4.82
N ALA A 251 3.18 -17.05 -3.97
CA ALA A 251 4.50 -17.63 -4.26
C ALA A 251 4.49 -18.44 -5.56
N TRP A 252 3.50 -19.32 -5.73
CA TRP A 252 3.33 -20.10 -6.97
C TRP A 252 3.07 -19.23 -8.21
N VAL A 253 2.21 -18.20 -8.09
CA VAL A 253 1.95 -17.24 -9.19
C VAL A 253 3.22 -16.48 -9.57
N ILE A 254 4.03 -16.04 -8.60
CA ILE A 254 5.31 -15.39 -8.86
C ILE A 254 6.21 -16.32 -9.68
N ASP A 255 6.43 -17.55 -9.20
CA ASP A 255 7.34 -18.50 -9.85
C ASP A 255 6.87 -18.87 -11.28
N GLU A 256 5.56 -19.05 -11.49
CA GLU A 256 5.01 -19.31 -12.83
C GLU A 256 5.14 -18.11 -13.76
N LEU A 257 4.91 -16.88 -13.29
CA LEU A 257 5.04 -15.67 -14.12
C LEU A 257 6.50 -15.39 -14.48
N GLU A 258 7.44 -15.57 -13.55
CA GLU A 258 8.87 -15.51 -13.82
C GLU A 258 9.27 -16.52 -14.91
N ARG A 259 8.78 -17.75 -14.82
CA ARG A 259 9.06 -18.81 -15.81
C ARG A 259 8.44 -18.54 -17.18
N ARG A 260 7.21 -18.01 -17.24
CA ARG A 260 6.45 -17.81 -18.50
C ARG A 260 6.79 -16.52 -19.23
N LEU A 261 7.06 -15.44 -18.49
CA LEU A 261 7.18 -14.09 -19.02
C LEU A 261 8.59 -13.50 -18.84
N GLY A 262 9.41 -14.07 -17.96
CA GLY A 262 10.73 -13.51 -17.65
C GLY A 262 10.63 -12.12 -17.02
N GLN A 263 11.61 -11.27 -17.34
CA GLN A 263 11.69 -9.91 -16.84
C GLN A 263 10.79 -8.97 -17.66
N LEU A 264 10.00 -8.15 -16.98
CA LEU A 264 9.28 -7.04 -17.60
C LEU A 264 10.08 -5.73 -17.51
N ASP A 265 9.90 -4.87 -18.52
CA ASP A 265 10.46 -3.51 -18.54
C ASP A 265 9.60 -2.49 -17.76
N SER A 266 8.30 -2.78 -17.60
CA SER A 266 7.36 -2.03 -16.76
C SER A 266 6.77 -2.96 -15.70
N PRO A 267 6.74 -2.57 -14.41
CA PRO A 267 6.09 -3.37 -13.39
C PRO A 267 4.57 -3.41 -13.62
N ILE A 268 3.96 -4.57 -13.31
CA ILE A 268 2.52 -4.76 -13.23
C ILE A 268 2.23 -5.25 -11.82
N THR A 269 1.47 -4.48 -11.05
CA THR A 269 1.13 -4.81 -9.66
C THR A 269 0.00 -5.83 -9.59
N VAL A 270 0.19 -6.90 -8.81
CA VAL A 270 -0.78 -7.98 -8.67
C VAL A 270 -1.09 -8.21 -7.20
N ASN A 271 -2.34 -7.95 -6.79
CA ASN A 271 -2.72 -7.92 -5.38
C ASN A 271 -3.76 -9.01 -5.04
N LEU A 272 -3.31 -10.10 -4.42
CA LEU A 272 -4.14 -11.24 -4.02
C LEU A 272 -4.80 -11.02 -2.64
N ASN A 273 -6.13 -11.03 -2.63
CA ASN A 273 -6.91 -10.83 -1.42
C ASN A 273 -7.90 -11.97 -1.22
N GLY A 274 -7.89 -12.60 -0.04
CA GLY A 274 -8.73 -13.76 0.23
C GLY A 274 -10.21 -13.46 0.42
N CYS A 275 -10.59 -12.18 0.54
CA CYS A 275 -11.97 -11.75 0.74
C CYS A 275 -12.16 -10.26 0.35
N PRO A 276 -13.39 -9.73 0.36
CA PRO A 276 -13.69 -8.32 0.02
C PRO A 276 -13.10 -7.25 0.95
N ASN A 277 -12.43 -7.61 2.05
CA ASN A 277 -11.87 -6.64 2.99
C ASN A 277 -10.68 -5.84 2.43
N SER A 278 -10.04 -6.33 1.36
CA SER A 278 -8.96 -5.63 0.65
C SER A 278 -7.73 -5.32 1.51
N CYS A 279 -7.28 -6.27 2.33
CA CYS A 279 -6.10 -6.08 3.19
C CYS A 279 -4.80 -5.89 2.40
N ALA A 280 -4.68 -6.55 1.25
CA ALA A 280 -3.60 -6.38 0.29
C ALA A 280 -4.02 -5.49 -0.90
N ARG A 281 -5.02 -4.62 -0.72
CA ARG A 281 -5.32 -3.49 -1.63
C ARG A 281 -5.73 -3.87 -3.06
N ILE A 282 -6.88 -4.52 -3.20
CA ILE A 282 -7.48 -4.93 -4.48
C ILE A 282 -7.58 -3.75 -5.46
N GLN A 283 -8.20 -2.66 -5.02
CA GLN A 283 -8.68 -1.63 -5.94
C GLN A 283 -7.59 -0.70 -6.48
N VAL A 284 -6.39 -0.75 -5.93
CA VAL A 284 -5.29 0.15 -6.29
C VAL A 284 -4.09 -0.65 -6.82
N ALA A 285 -4.40 -1.73 -7.52
CA ALA A 285 -3.46 -2.55 -8.25
C ALA A 285 -3.85 -2.54 -9.72
N ASP A 286 -2.84 -2.73 -10.58
CA ASP A 286 -3.03 -3.01 -12.00
C ASP A 286 -3.93 -4.23 -12.18
N ILE A 287 -3.64 -5.30 -11.42
CA ILE A 287 -4.45 -6.52 -11.35
C ILE A 287 -4.81 -6.81 -9.89
N GLY A 288 -5.99 -6.37 -9.48
CA GLY A 288 -6.58 -6.62 -8.17
C GLY A 288 -7.41 -7.89 -8.13
N LEU A 289 -7.14 -8.80 -7.19
CA LEU A 289 -7.82 -10.09 -7.11
C LEU A 289 -8.62 -10.20 -5.80
N LYS A 290 -9.95 -10.24 -5.91
CA LYS A 290 -10.89 -10.37 -4.79
C LYS A 290 -11.41 -11.81 -4.67
N GLY A 291 -10.92 -12.53 -3.67
CA GLY A 291 -11.27 -13.91 -3.37
C GLY A 291 -12.75 -14.13 -3.09
N GLN A 292 -13.29 -15.19 -3.70
CA GLN A 292 -14.66 -15.69 -3.53
C GLN A 292 -14.75 -17.12 -4.08
N LEU A 293 -15.86 -17.82 -3.85
CA LEU A 293 -16.16 -19.05 -4.58
C LEU A 293 -16.67 -18.74 -5.99
N VAL A 294 -16.22 -19.53 -6.96
CA VAL A 294 -16.60 -19.40 -8.38
C VAL A 294 -16.94 -20.78 -8.94
N PRO A 295 -17.84 -20.88 -9.95
CA PRO A 295 -18.09 -22.15 -10.63
C PRO A 295 -16.82 -22.64 -11.33
N GLY A 296 -16.43 -23.88 -11.07
CA GLY A 296 -15.38 -24.61 -11.79
C GLY A 296 -15.90 -25.21 -13.10
N PRO A 297 -15.03 -25.92 -13.85
CA PRO A 297 -15.37 -26.51 -15.14
C PRO A 297 -16.57 -27.47 -15.09
N ASP A 298 -16.71 -28.23 -14.00
CA ASP A 298 -17.78 -29.22 -13.83
C ASP A 298 -18.99 -28.67 -13.03
N GLY A 299 -19.01 -27.34 -12.79
CA GLY A 299 -20.09 -26.62 -12.13
C GLY A 299 -20.05 -26.61 -10.60
N GLU A 300 -19.06 -27.27 -9.99
CA GLU A 300 -18.75 -27.24 -8.57
C GLU A 300 -18.20 -25.87 -8.14
N GLN A 301 -18.36 -25.51 -6.87
CA GLN A 301 -17.81 -24.24 -6.37
C GLN A 301 -16.36 -24.42 -5.94
N VAL A 302 -15.44 -23.75 -6.63
CA VAL A 302 -14.00 -23.79 -6.36
C VAL A 302 -13.48 -22.42 -5.89
N GLU A 303 -12.26 -22.39 -5.35
CA GLU A 303 -11.59 -21.14 -5.04
C GLU A 303 -11.35 -20.31 -6.32
N GLY A 304 -11.69 -19.03 -6.27
CA GLY A 304 -11.41 -18.12 -7.37
C GLY A 304 -11.45 -16.65 -6.97
N PHE A 305 -11.38 -15.79 -7.98
CA PHE A 305 -11.21 -14.36 -7.80
C PHE A 305 -12.11 -13.58 -8.75
N GLN A 306 -12.73 -12.51 -8.24
CA GLN A 306 -13.20 -11.41 -9.09
C GLN A 306 -12.01 -10.50 -9.39
N VAL A 307 -11.84 -10.15 -10.67
CA VAL A 307 -10.77 -9.27 -11.13
C VAL A 307 -11.19 -7.80 -11.09
N HIS A 308 -10.26 -6.95 -10.66
CA HIS A 308 -10.32 -5.48 -10.73
C HIS A 308 -9.09 -5.03 -11.52
N LEU A 309 -9.26 -4.24 -12.58
CA LEU A 309 -8.15 -3.87 -13.48
C LEU A 309 -7.92 -2.36 -13.54
N GLY A 310 -6.65 -1.97 -13.59
CA GLY A 310 -6.21 -0.59 -13.83
C GLY A 310 -6.40 0.35 -12.65
N GLY A 311 -6.27 -0.17 -11.42
CA GLY A 311 -6.24 0.66 -10.22
C GLY A 311 -4.83 1.18 -9.94
N GLY A 312 -4.74 2.38 -9.38
CA GLY A 312 -3.45 3.02 -9.09
C GLY A 312 -3.54 4.05 -7.98
N LEU A 313 -2.37 4.50 -7.53
CA LEU A 313 -2.15 5.66 -6.65
C LEU A 313 -1.17 6.61 -7.36
N GLY A 314 -0.89 7.78 -6.79
CA GLY A 314 -0.04 8.76 -7.48
C GLY A 314 -0.68 9.27 -8.76
N LEU A 315 0.05 9.25 -9.89
CA LEU A 315 -0.44 9.77 -11.18
C LEU A 315 -1.73 9.10 -11.67
N ASP A 316 -1.93 7.82 -11.36
CA ASP A 316 -3.12 7.06 -11.74
C ASP A 316 -4.06 6.84 -10.55
N ALA A 317 -4.14 7.79 -9.62
CA ALA A 317 -5.00 7.69 -8.44
C ALA A 317 -6.46 7.39 -8.84
N GLY A 318 -6.86 6.14 -8.64
CA GLY A 318 -8.12 5.63 -9.17
C GLY A 318 -8.34 4.18 -8.77
N PHE A 319 -9.59 3.74 -8.82
CA PHE A 319 -9.94 2.37 -8.49
C PHE A 319 -10.07 1.52 -9.75
N GLY A 320 -9.52 0.31 -9.70
CA GLY A 320 -9.63 -0.64 -10.79
C GLY A 320 -11.10 -0.98 -11.11
N ARG A 321 -11.40 -1.08 -12.39
CA ARG A 321 -12.75 -1.41 -12.87
C ARG A 321 -13.02 -2.91 -12.75
N LYS A 322 -14.26 -3.26 -12.43
CA LYS A 322 -14.71 -4.67 -12.44
C LYS A 322 -15.12 -5.03 -13.86
N LEU A 323 -14.65 -6.17 -14.33
CA LEU A 323 -15.13 -6.75 -15.58
C LEU A 323 -16.46 -7.46 -15.35
N ARG A 324 -17.42 -7.28 -16.27
CA ARG A 324 -18.78 -7.79 -16.06
C ARG A 324 -18.81 -9.31 -16.16
N GLY A 325 -19.21 -9.98 -15.07
CA GLY A 325 -19.37 -11.44 -15.04
C GLY A 325 -18.05 -12.23 -15.03
N HIS A 326 -16.91 -11.57 -15.24
CA HIS A 326 -15.62 -12.24 -15.31
C HIS A 326 -15.10 -12.66 -13.93
N LYS A 327 -14.69 -13.92 -13.86
CA LYS A 327 -14.16 -14.61 -12.70
C LYS A 327 -13.03 -15.52 -13.19
N VAL A 328 -12.01 -15.70 -12.36
CA VAL A 328 -10.87 -16.56 -12.66
C VAL A 328 -10.74 -17.56 -11.52
N THR A 329 -10.64 -18.84 -11.82
CA THR A 329 -10.34 -19.85 -10.79
C THR A 329 -8.92 -19.66 -10.26
N ALA A 330 -8.64 -20.17 -9.07
CA ALA A 330 -7.31 -20.04 -8.47
C ALA A 330 -6.20 -20.71 -9.32
N GLU A 331 -6.55 -21.72 -10.10
CA GLU A 331 -5.63 -22.45 -11.00
C GLU A 331 -5.35 -21.70 -12.30
N GLU A 332 -6.31 -20.94 -12.81
CA GLU A 332 -6.16 -20.16 -14.04
C GLU A 332 -5.33 -18.88 -13.86
N LEU A 333 -5.07 -18.46 -12.61
CA LEU A 333 -4.44 -17.17 -12.31
C LEU A 333 -3.16 -16.87 -13.11
N PRO A 334 -2.14 -17.76 -13.16
CA PRO A 334 -0.94 -17.46 -13.94
C PRO A 334 -1.25 -17.29 -15.43
N GLY A 335 -2.12 -18.13 -15.99
CA GLY A 335 -2.52 -18.05 -17.39
C GLY A 335 -3.30 -16.77 -17.71
N TYR A 336 -4.18 -16.33 -16.81
CA TYR A 336 -4.91 -15.07 -16.96
C TYR A 336 -3.98 -13.86 -16.92
N VAL A 337 -3.11 -13.79 -15.91
CA VAL A 337 -2.13 -12.68 -15.79
C VAL A 337 -1.17 -12.67 -16.98
N GLU A 338 -0.74 -13.84 -17.46
CA GLU A 338 0.07 -13.97 -18.66
C GLU A 338 -0.61 -13.39 -19.91
N ARG A 339 -1.88 -13.73 -20.16
CA ARG A 339 -2.64 -13.18 -21.30
C ARG A 339 -2.73 -11.66 -21.23
N LEU A 340 -3.09 -11.12 -20.06
CA LEU A 340 -3.17 -9.67 -19.86
C LEU A 340 -1.83 -8.98 -20.07
N ALA A 341 -0.76 -9.53 -19.48
CA ALA A 341 0.57 -8.94 -19.60
C ALA A 341 1.05 -8.92 -21.06
N ARG A 342 0.86 -10.03 -21.80
CA ARG A 342 1.22 -10.09 -23.23
C ARG A 342 0.39 -9.12 -24.07
N ALA A 343 -0.92 -9.03 -23.82
CA ALA A 343 -1.80 -8.10 -24.51
C ALA A 343 -1.42 -6.64 -24.25
N TYR A 344 -1.09 -6.30 -23.01
CA TYR A 344 -0.56 -4.98 -22.65
C TYR A 344 0.75 -4.69 -23.37
N LEU A 345 1.75 -5.57 -23.30
CA LEU A 345 3.05 -5.32 -23.93
C LEU A 345 2.95 -5.17 -25.46
N ALA A 346 2.05 -5.93 -26.10
CA ALA A 346 1.83 -5.85 -27.54
C ALA A 346 0.98 -4.63 -27.95
N GLY A 347 0.06 -4.19 -27.09
CA GLY A 347 -0.93 -3.16 -27.41
C GLY A 347 -0.64 -1.78 -26.82
N ARG A 348 0.35 -1.63 -25.93
CA ARG A 348 0.68 -0.36 -25.29
C ARG A 348 1.35 0.62 -26.23
N GLU A 349 1.08 1.90 -26.02
CA GLU A 349 1.83 3.00 -26.62
C GLU A 349 3.14 3.25 -25.85
N THR A 350 4.03 4.08 -26.42
CA THR A 350 5.29 4.46 -25.75
C THR A 350 4.98 5.15 -24.41
N ASP A 351 5.66 4.71 -23.35
CA ASP A 351 5.52 5.21 -21.97
C ASP A 351 4.11 5.08 -21.36
N GLU A 352 3.20 4.34 -22.01
CA GLU A 352 1.87 4.09 -21.49
C GLU A 352 1.92 3.07 -20.34
N ARG A 353 1.28 3.41 -19.21
CA ARG A 353 1.16 2.54 -18.04
C ARG A 353 -0.01 1.56 -18.18
N PHE A 354 0.07 0.43 -17.46
CA PHE A 354 -0.97 -0.61 -17.53
C PHE A 354 -2.38 -0.09 -17.25
N ALA A 355 -2.55 0.76 -16.22
CA ALA A 355 -3.84 1.36 -15.91
C ALA A 355 -4.43 2.22 -17.05
N GLN A 356 -3.57 2.94 -17.77
CA GLN A 356 -3.97 3.77 -18.93
C GLN A 356 -4.39 2.88 -20.10
N TRP A 357 -3.59 1.84 -20.40
CA TRP A 357 -3.93 0.86 -21.42
C TRP A 357 -5.27 0.18 -21.14
N VAL A 358 -5.52 -0.27 -19.90
CA VAL A 358 -6.80 -0.88 -19.50
C VAL A 358 -7.99 0.07 -19.75
N ALA A 359 -7.81 1.38 -19.60
CA ALA A 359 -8.89 2.34 -19.79
C ALA A 359 -9.39 2.39 -21.25
N ARG A 360 -8.51 2.17 -22.23
CA ARG A 360 -8.84 2.19 -23.67
C ARG A 360 -8.94 0.81 -24.32
N ALA A 361 -8.40 -0.24 -23.68
CA ALA A 361 -8.41 -1.59 -24.23
C ALA A 361 -9.84 -2.13 -24.42
N ASP A 362 -10.04 -2.87 -25.51
CA ASP A 362 -11.28 -3.59 -25.79
C ASP A 362 -11.57 -4.60 -24.67
N GLU A 363 -12.83 -4.75 -24.26
CA GLU A 363 -13.16 -5.64 -23.14
C GLU A 363 -12.83 -7.11 -23.44
N SER A 364 -12.82 -7.52 -24.71
CA SER A 364 -12.50 -8.91 -25.11
C SER A 364 -11.05 -9.32 -24.80
N VAL A 365 -10.11 -8.37 -24.74
CA VAL A 365 -8.70 -8.68 -24.39
C VAL A 365 -8.47 -8.73 -22.89
N LEU A 366 -9.47 -8.34 -22.08
CA LEU A 366 -9.38 -8.27 -20.63
C LEU A 366 -9.98 -9.49 -19.91
N VAL A 367 -10.69 -10.35 -20.64
CA VAL A 367 -11.44 -11.52 -20.15
C VAL A 367 -10.68 -12.82 -20.38
#